data_AF-A0A383ATY4-F1
#
_entry.id   AF-A0A383ATY4-F1
#
_cell.length_a   1.000
_cell.length_b   1.000
_cell.length_c   1.000
_cell.angle_alpha   90.00
_cell.angle_beta   90.00
_cell.angle_gamma   90.00
#
_symmetry.space_group_name_H-M   'P 1'
#
loop_
_entity.id
_entity.type
_entity.pdbx_description
1 polymer ?
#
loop_
_entity_poly.entity_id
_entity_poly.type
_entity_poly.pdbx_seq_one_letter_code
_entity_poly.pdbx_strand_id
1 'polypeptide(L)'
;MAKLLIAMRNGQTTLMFFVLCFASLAPLLVPQAELSSLAVDQDTSGRDLIDVTIVDIAVGNSTDAAQTWIQPGGESMDYLLRGTRYAANITFKNAGTGFSSVDAIGTLEAIHPIGFVMETWTFNLS
;
A
#
# COMPACT_ATOMS: atom_id res chain seq x y z
N MET A 1 -28.33 -48.55 15.23
CA MET A 1 -28.92 -47.27 14.77
C MET A 1 -28.39 -46.06 15.56
N ALA A 2 -28.60 -45.94 16.88
CA ALA A 2 -28.18 -44.76 17.66
C ALA A 2 -26.67 -44.43 17.62
N LYS A 3 -25.78 -45.44 17.66
CA LYS A 3 -24.31 -45.22 17.59
C LYS A 3 -23.84 -44.60 16.27
N LEU A 4 -24.50 -44.91 15.15
CA LEU A 4 -24.17 -44.37 13.83
C LEU A 4 -24.54 -42.89 13.72
N LEU A 5 -25.70 -42.53 14.28
CA LEU A 5 -26.23 -41.16 14.30
C LEU A 5 -25.38 -40.23 15.19
N ILE A 6 -24.87 -40.76 16.32
CA ILE A 6 -23.94 -40.05 17.20
C ILE A 6 -22.57 -39.87 16.52
N ALA A 7 -22.07 -40.89 15.80
CA ALA A 7 -20.82 -40.79 15.05
C ALA A 7 -20.88 -39.73 13.93
N MET A 8 -22.01 -39.63 13.23
CA MET A 8 -22.22 -38.60 12.18
C MET A 8 -22.29 -37.18 12.75
N ARG A 9 -22.96 -36.98 13.88
CA ARG A 9 -23.02 -35.68 14.58
C ARG A 9 -21.65 -35.23 15.08
N ASN A 10 -20.86 -36.18 15.57
CA ASN A 10 -19.49 -35.91 16.04
C ASN A 10 -18.51 -35.70 14.87
N GLY A 11 -18.73 -36.35 13.72
CA GLY A 11 -17.95 -36.15 12.51
C GLY A 11 -18.17 -34.77 11.85
N GLN A 12 -19.39 -34.24 11.89
CA GLN A 12 -19.67 -32.90 11.39
C GLN A 12 -19.02 -31.81 12.25
N THR A 13 -19.01 -32.00 13.58
CA THR A 13 -18.40 -31.05 14.51
C THR A 13 -16.88 -31.06 14.43
N THR A 14 -16.25 -32.23 14.26
CA THR A 14 -14.80 -32.30 14.01
C THR A 14 -14.41 -31.70 12.66
N LEU A 15 -15.19 -31.95 11.59
CA LEU A 15 -14.95 -31.32 10.30
C LEU A 15 -15.02 -29.79 10.38
N MET A 16 -16.05 -29.24 11.03
CA MET A 16 -16.18 -27.79 11.25
C MET A 16 -14.99 -27.22 12.02
N PHE A 17 -14.54 -27.91 13.07
CA PHE A 17 -13.37 -27.50 13.84
C PHE A 17 -12.13 -27.41 12.96
N PHE A 18 -11.86 -28.43 12.14
CA PHE A 18 -10.73 -28.41 11.22
C PHE A 18 -10.84 -27.30 10.17
N VAL A 19 -12.02 -27.10 9.57
CA VAL A 19 -12.24 -26.02 8.59
C VAL A 19 -11.98 -24.65 9.22
N LEU A 20 -12.44 -24.42 10.45
CA LEU A 20 -12.18 -23.17 11.18
C LEU A 20 -10.70 -22.98 11.51
N CYS A 21 -10.00 -24.05 11.91
CA CYS A 21 -8.55 -24.00 12.13
C CYS A 21 -7.76 -23.73 10.84
N PHE A 22 -8.14 -24.33 9.72
CA PHE A 22 -7.48 -24.06 8.44
C PHE A 22 -7.79 -22.64 7.94
N ALA A 23 -9.02 -22.16 8.10
CA ALA A 23 -9.40 -20.80 7.74
C ALA A 23 -8.66 -19.75 8.58
N SER A 24 -8.39 -20.01 9.87
CA SER A 24 -7.63 -19.08 10.72
C SER A 24 -6.13 -19.06 10.42
N LEU A 25 -5.58 -20.16 9.88
CA LEU A 25 -4.17 -20.23 9.44
C LEU A 25 -3.95 -19.75 8.01
N ALA A 26 -5.00 -19.64 7.19
CA ALA A 26 -4.89 -19.19 5.80
C ALA A 26 -4.16 -17.84 5.60
N PRO A 27 -4.34 -16.80 6.45
CA PRO A 27 -3.63 -15.53 6.29
C PRO A 27 -2.12 -15.63 6.51
N LEU A 28 -1.63 -16.69 7.17
CA LEU A 28 -0.19 -16.88 7.41
C LEU A 28 0.58 -17.33 6.15
N LEU A 29 -0.11 -17.91 5.16
CA LEU A 29 0.49 -18.42 3.92
C LEU A 29 0.40 -17.42 2.78
N VAL A 30 -0.34 -16.32 2.95
CA VAL A 30 -0.39 -15.24 1.98
C VAL A 30 0.91 -14.46 2.12
N PRO A 31 1.77 -14.37 1.09
CA PRO A 31 2.88 -13.43 1.10
C PRO A 31 2.29 -12.05 1.39
N GLN A 32 2.72 -11.43 2.49
CA GLN A 32 2.36 -10.04 2.72
C GLN A 32 3.03 -9.25 1.59
N ALA A 33 2.25 -8.88 0.58
CA ALA A 33 2.66 -7.94 -0.43
C ALA A 33 2.71 -6.57 0.25
N GLU A 34 3.75 -6.37 1.06
CA GLU A 34 4.12 -5.06 1.52
C GLU A 34 4.36 -4.22 0.25
N LEU A 35 3.74 -3.05 0.14
CA LEU A 35 4.24 -2.02 -0.76
C LEU A 35 5.61 -1.63 -0.19
N SER A 36 6.66 -2.37 -0.55
CA SER A 36 8.00 -1.98 -0.21
C SER A 36 8.22 -0.60 -0.84
N SER A 37 8.55 0.39 -0.01
CA SER A 37 9.14 1.62 -0.49
C SER A 37 10.48 1.21 -1.08
N LEU A 38 10.47 0.82 -2.35
CA LEU A 38 11.68 0.56 -3.10
C LEU A 38 12.49 1.84 -2.99
N ALA A 39 13.60 1.79 -2.27
CA ALA A 39 14.64 2.80 -2.39
C ALA A 39 15.14 2.69 -3.82
N VAL A 40 14.47 3.42 -4.72
CA VAL A 40 14.88 3.50 -6.12
C VAL A 40 16.14 4.35 -6.09
N ASP A 41 17.29 3.69 -6.22
CA ASP A 41 18.54 4.37 -6.50
C ASP A 41 18.34 5.21 -7.76
N GLN A 42 18.42 6.52 -7.57
CA GLN A 42 18.22 7.49 -8.64
C GLN A 42 19.49 7.50 -9.49
N ASP A 43 19.65 6.52 -10.40
CA ASP A 43 20.79 6.48 -11.33
C ASP A 43 20.77 7.74 -12.19
N THR A 44 21.81 8.58 -12.07
CA THR A 44 21.92 9.85 -12.80
C THR A 44 22.78 9.79 -14.04
N SER A 45 23.24 8.60 -14.44
CA SER A 45 24.11 8.45 -15.61
C SER A 45 23.32 8.71 -16.91
N GLY A 46 23.72 9.78 -17.62
CA GLY A 46 23.12 10.15 -18.91
C GLY A 46 21.89 11.07 -18.88
N ARG A 47 21.58 11.71 -17.74
CA ARG A 47 20.42 12.60 -17.60
C ARG A 47 20.59 13.93 -18.36
N ASP A 48 19.48 14.47 -18.84
CA ASP A 48 19.38 15.76 -19.55
C ASP A 48 19.65 16.94 -18.59
N LEU A 49 19.74 18.16 -19.10
CA LEU A 49 19.87 19.38 -18.30
C LEU A 49 18.77 19.49 -17.25
N ILE A 50 17.57 18.98 -17.51
CA ILE A 50 16.44 19.02 -16.57
C ILE A 50 15.85 17.62 -16.49
N ASP A 51 15.77 17.10 -15.27
CA ASP A 51 15.21 15.78 -14.99
C ASP A 51 14.47 15.85 -13.66
N VAL A 52 13.15 15.72 -13.67
CA VAL A 52 12.34 15.85 -12.44
C VAL A 52 12.07 14.47 -11.87
N THR A 53 12.40 14.30 -10.60
CA THR A 53 12.12 13.07 -9.85
C THR A 53 11.33 13.35 -8.59
N ILE A 54 10.50 12.37 -8.21
CA ILE A 54 9.75 12.38 -6.96
C ILE A 54 10.67 11.91 -5.85
N VAL A 55 10.76 12.71 -4.79
CA VAL A 55 11.56 12.42 -3.60
C VAL A 55 10.73 11.73 -2.53
N ASP A 56 9.51 12.21 -2.33
CA ASP A 56 8.65 11.74 -1.25
C ASP A 56 7.17 11.97 -1.57
N ILE A 57 6.32 11.11 -1.01
CA ILE A 57 4.87 11.23 -1.06
C ILE A 57 4.35 11.01 0.37
N ALA A 58 3.92 12.08 1.01
CA ALA A 58 3.35 12.06 2.35
C ALA A 58 1.83 12.22 2.30
N VAL A 59 1.11 11.56 3.22
CA VAL A 59 -0.35 11.62 3.30
C VAL A 59 -0.80 12.07 4.69
N GLY A 60 -1.71 13.02 4.75
CA GLY A 60 -2.26 13.62 5.95
C GLY A 60 -1.73 15.02 6.24
N ASN A 61 -2.34 15.68 7.21
CA ASN A 61 -1.91 16.99 7.73
C ASN A 61 -2.17 17.05 9.25
N SER A 62 -1.97 18.22 9.87
CA SER A 62 -2.15 18.38 11.32
C SER A 62 -3.59 18.21 11.81
N THR A 63 -4.59 18.34 10.92
CA THR A 63 -6.02 18.18 11.23
C THR A 63 -6.46 16.73 11.01
N ASP A 64 -6.10 16.18 9.85
CA ASP A 64 -6.43 14.82 9.42
C ASP A 64 -5.14 14.06 9.13
N ALA A 65 -4.53 13.48 10.18
CA ALA A 65 -3.30 12.72 10.08
C ALA A 65 -3.56 11.26 9.69
N ALA A 66 -2.66 10.67 8.90
CA ALA A 66 -2.63 9.22 8.70
C ALA A 66 -2.47 8.53 10.06
N GLN A 67 -3.12 7.38 10.22
CA GLN A 67 -3.05 6.60 11.46
C GLN A 67 -1.91 5.59 11.34
N THR A 68 -1.30 5.23 12.46
CA THR A 68 -0.18 4.30 12.46
C THR A 68 -0.57 2.99 13.11
N TRP A 69 -0.25 1.89 12.45
CA TRP A 69 -0.46 0.54 12.95
C TRP A 69 0.87 -0.16 13.16
N ILE A 70 1.08 -0.68 14.37
CA ILE A 70 2.23 -1.55 14.67
C ILE A 70 1.84 -2.96 14.25
N GLN A 71 2.48 -3.45 13.19
CA GLN A 71 2.34 -4.81 12.70
C GLN A 71 2.79 -5.82 13.78
N PRO A 72 2.28 -7.05 13.76
CA PRO A 72 2.71 -8.10 14.68
C PRO A 72 4.22 -8.39 14.64
N GLY A 73 4.88 -8.08 13.51
CA GLY A 73 6.34 -8.16 13.35
C GLY A 73 7.13 -7.00 13.99
N GLY A 74 6.45 -6.01 14.57
CA GLY A 74 7.05 -4.83 15.19
C GLY A 74 7.28 -3.64 14.25
N GLU A 75 7.06 -3.81 12.94
CA GLU A 75 7.12 -2.73 11.97
C GLU A 75 5.91 -1.79 12.12
N SER A 76 6.10 -0.53 11.75
CA SER A 76 5.09 0.52 11.86
C SER A 76 4.67 0.95 10.47
N MET A 77 3.39 0.83 10.16
CA MET A 77 2.83 1.18 8.85
C MET A 77 1.69 2.19 8.99
N ASP A 78 1.68 3.18 8.10
CA ASP A 78 0.59 4.15 8.04
C ASP A 78 -0.61 3.59 7.28
N TYR A 79 -1.81 3.89 7.78
CA TYR A 79 -3.08 3.49 7.19
C TYR A 79 -4.08 4.66 7.22
N LEU A 80 -5.02 4.61 6.27
CA LEU A 80 -6.03 5.64 6.06
C LEU A 80 -7.42 5.11 6.44
N LEU A 81 -8.24 5.97 7.06
CA LEU A 81 -9.62 5.64 7.39
C LEU A 81 -10.52 5.88 6.18
N ARG A 82 -11.30 4.87 5.82
CA ARG A 82 -12.30 4.99 4.75
C ARG A 82 -13.29 6.11 5.03
N GLY A 83 -13.58 6.92 4.01
CA GLY A 83 -14.54 8.02 4.10
C GLY A 83 -13.94 9.35 4.59
N THR A 84 -12.67 9.33 4.99
CA THR A 84 -11.91 10.54 5.35
C THR A 84 -11.13 11.03 4.14
N ARG A 85 -11.10 12.35 3.93
CA ARG A 85 -10.25 12.96 2.90
C ARG A 85 -8.92 13.34 3.54
N TYR A 86 -7.84 12.83 2.98
CA TYR A 86 -6.49 13.17 3.42
C TYR A 86 -5.81 14.05 2.37
N ALA A 87 -5.00 15.01 2.81
CA ALA A 87 -4.11 15.74 1.92
C ALA A 87 -2.96 14.84 1.47
N ALA A 88 -2.55 14.92 0.20
CA ALA A 88 -1.34 14.26 -0.29
C ALA A 88 -0.31 15.33 -0.66
N ASN A 89 0.87 15.25 -0.07
CA ASN A 89 1.99 16.16 -0.31
C ASN A 89 3.06 15.43 -1.09
N ILE A 90 3.41 15.97 -2.25
CA ILE A 90 4.40 15.39 -3.15
C ILE A 90 5.61 16.30 -3.16
N THR A 91 6.76 15.76 -2.77
CA THR A 91 8.04 16.47 -2.86
C THR A 91 8.78 15.99 -4.09
N PHE A 92 9.18 16.92 -4.95
CA PHE A 92 9.95 16.63 -6.16
C PHE A 92 11.22 17.48 -6.21
N LYS A 93 12.19 17.06 -7.01
CA LYS A 93 13.43 17.82 -7.25
C LYS A 93 13.88 17.67 -8.70
N ASN A 94 14.64 18.66 -9.18
CA ASN A 94 15.44 18.49 -10.37
C ASN A 94 16.71 17.68 -10.03
N ALA A 95 16.81 16.48 -10.59
CA ALA A 95 17.96 15.58 -10.55
C ALA A 95 18.88 15.73 -11.78
N GLY A 96 18.56 16.65 -12.71
CA GLY A 96 19.39 17.03 -13.84
C GLY A 96 20.56 17.95 -13.45
N THR A 97 21.36 18.33 -14.45
CA THR A 97 22.58 19.15 -14.23
C THR A 97 22.39 20.66 -14.43
N GLY A 98 21.24 21.06 -14.97
CA GLY A 98 20.86 22.45 -15.23
C GLY A 98 20.05 23.05 -14.09
N PHE A 99 20.15 24.37 -13.93
CA PHE A 99 19.49 25.13 -12.85
C PHE A 99 18.27 25.95 -13.33
N SER A 100 17.80 25.70 -14.55
CA SER A 100 16.64 26.40 -15.12
C SER A 100 15.32 25.80 -14.62
N SER A 101 14.34 26.64 -14.31
CA SER A 101 12.95 26.22 -14.07
C SER A 101 12.31 25.75 -15.38
N VAL A 102 11.58 24.65 -15.35
CA VAL A 102 10.81 24.14 -16.50
C VAL A 102 9.41 23.76 -16.04
N ASP A 103 8.44 24.06 -16.90
CA ASP A 103 7.09 23.51 -16.78
C ASP A 103 7.11 22.02 -17.09
N ALA A 104 6.93 21.18 -16.08
CA ALA A 104 6.67 19.75 -16.27
C ALA A 104 5.28 19.40 -15.74
N ILE A 105 4.67 18.34 -16.26
CA ILE A 105 3.37 17.84 -15.78
C ILE A 105 3.61 16.57 -14.98
N GLY A 106 3.27 16.62 -13.70
CA GLY A 106 3.25 15.47 -12.80
C GLY A 106 1.88 14.78 -12.81
N THR A 107 1.89 13.47 -12.65
CA THR A 107 0.68 12.65 -12.51
C THR A 107 0.75 11.87 -11.20
N LEU A 108 -0.31 11.92 -10.41
CA LEU A 108 -0.52 11.07 -9.23
C LEU A 108 -1.66 10.10 -9.52
N GLU A 109 -1.47 8.81 -9.23
CA GLU A 109 -2.50 7.79 -9.41
C GLU A 109 -2.72 7.02 -8.11
N ALA A 110 -3.99 6.85 -7.74
CA ALA A 110 -4.37 5.94 -6.66
C ALA A 110 -4.73 4.58 -7.28
N ILE A 111 -3.93 3.55 -7.02
CA ILE A 111 -4.10 2.22 -7.62
C ILE A 111 -4.65 1.26 -6.57
N HIS A 112 -5.70 0.52 -6.93
CA HIS A 112 -6.21 -0.56 -6.08
C HIS A 112 -5.21 -1.72 -6.04
N PRO A 113 -5.02 -2.43 -4.91
CA PRO A 113 -4.11 -3.58 -4.82
C PRO A 113 -4.35 -4.74 -5.80
N ILE A 114 -5.47 -4.73 -6.55
CA ILE A 114 -5.76 -5.73 -7.59
C ILE A 114 -5.39 -5.25 -9.00
N GLY A 115 -4.79 -4.05 -9.12
CA GLY A 115 -4.17 -3.55 -10.34
C GLY A 115 -5.02 -2.65 -11.23
N PHE A 116 -5.96 -1.87 -10.69
CA PHE A 116 -6.69 -0.85 -11.47
C PHE A 116 -6.56 0.53 -10.85
N VAL A 117 -6.55 1.57 -11.70
CA VAL A 117 -6.50 2.97 -11.28
C VAL A 117 -7.88 3.39 -10.77
N MET A 118 -7.93 3.88 -9.53
CA MET A 118 -9.14 4.39 -8.89
C MET A 118 -9.34 5.88 -9.20
N GLU A 119 -8.26 6.65 -9.16
CA GLU A 119 -8.28 8.09 -9.38
C GLU A 119 -6.93 8.57 -9.93
N THR A 120 -6.98 9.62 -10.76
CA THR A 120 -5.82 10.23 -11.42
C THR A 120 -5.89 11.74 -11.22
N TRP A 121 -4.77 12.34 -10.79
CA TRP A 121 -4.61 13.78 -10.69
C TRP A 121 -3.41 14.23 -11.53
N THR A 122 -3.52 15.41 -12.14
CA THR A 122 -2.43 16.05 -12.90
C THR A 122 -2.16 17.45 -12.36
N PHE A 123 -0.88 17.82 -12.30
CA PHE A 123 -0.45 19.11 -11.75
C PHE A 123 0.84 19.57 -12.44
N ASN A 124 1.06 20.88 -12.48
CA ASN A 124 2.29 21.47 -13.01
C ASN A 124 3.38 21.43 -11.91
N LEU A 125 4.60 21.07 -12.32
CA LEU A 125 5.82 20.95 -11.53
C LEU A 125 6.77 22.12 -11.81
N SER A 126 6.24 23.35 -11.89
CA SER A 126 7.01 24.59 -12.13
C SER A 126 7.48 25.27 -10.85
#